data_AF-A0A4Q3AY62-F1
#
_entry.id   AF-A0A4Q3AY62-F1
#
_cell.length_a   1.000
_cell.length_b   1.000
_cell.length_c   1.000
_cell.angle_alpha   90.00
_cell.angle_beta   90.00
_cell.angle_gamma   90.00
#
_symmetry.space_group_name_H-M   'P 1'
#
loop_
_entity.id
_entity.type
_entity.pdbx_description
1 polymer ?
#
loop_
_entity_poly.entity_id
_entity_poly.type
_entity_poly.pdbx_seq_one_letter_code
_entity_poly.pdbx_strand_id
1 'polypeptide(L)'
;MKYCLLFLSFIVMLSGCNNKATSYFTTSNLASSFISIEADKDYTLQTGKGAVIKIAKGSFNTNGNEKIQLELKEAYSMQDILLAGLSTESNGAPLQSGGMIYINAKVEGRQLELLKPIAVSLPASVYDEQMQLFKGEIKADSSINWINPQPLDTSPVAKNISLGKYLYRSNCASCHKIFSLYTAGPMAGTSDRIPNREWLYKFIHNPAKMIATDPYAHKLYQQYQPT
;
A
#
# COMPACT_ATOMS: atom_id res chain seq x y z
N MET A 1 59.82 -9.54 -59.16
CA MET A 1 59.15 -8.46 -58.39
C MET A 1 57.78 -8.27 -59.01
N LYS A 2 56.63 -8.18 -58.35
CA LYS A 2 56.22 -8.22 -56.94
C LYS A 2 54.67 -8.31 -56.98
N TYR A 3 54.12 -9.18 -56.13
CA TYR A 3 52.77 -9.21 -55.53
C TYR A 3 51.48 -9.35 -56.39
N CYS A 4 50.95 -10.57 -56.34
CA CYS A 4 49.53 -10.92 -56.40
C CYS A 4 48.84 -10.46 -55.08
N LEU A 5 47.84 -9.59 -55.18
CA LEU A 5 47.03 -9.11 -54.05
C LEU A 5 45.81 -10.03 -53.88
N LEU A 6 45.94 -11.02 -53.01
CA LEU A 6 44.83 -11.82 -52.50
C LEU A 6 44.18 -11.06 -51.33
N PHE A 7 43.05 -10.40 -51.58
CA PHE A 7 42.21 -9.82 -50.53
C PHE A 7 41.47 -10.96 -49.81
N LEU A 8 42.04 -11.41 -48.68
CA LEU A 8 41.40 -12.36 -47.78
C LEU A 8 40.31 -11.62 -46.99
N SER A 9 39.07 -11.74 -47.46
CA SER A 9 37.87 -11.30 -46.75
C SER A 9 37.72 -12.10 -45.44
N PHE A 10 38.19 -11.51 -44.33
CA PHE A 10 37.97 -12.03 -42.99
C PHE A 10 36.53 -11.70 -42.55
N ILE A 11 35.59 -12.61 -42.84
CA ILE A 11 34.23 -12.56 -42.29
C ILE A 11 34.33 -12.94 -40.81
N VAL A 12 34.34 -11.92 -39.96
CA VAL A 12 34.12 -12.08 -38.51
C VAL A 12 32.64 -12.35 -38.31
N MET A 13 32.27 -13.62 -38.13
CA MET A 13 30.97 -13.97 -37.57
C MET A 13 30.96 -13.54 -36.10
N LEU A 14 30.47 -12.32 -35.85
CA LEU A 14 29.98 -11.89 -34.55
C LEU A 14 28.73 -12.72 -34.24
N SER A 15 28.92 -13.93 -33.72
CA SER A 15 27.91 -14.62 -32.94
C SER A 15 27.69 -13.81 -31.66
N GLY A 16 26.87 -12.76 -31.75
CA GLY A 16 26.38 -12.05 -30.58
C GLY A 16 25.59 -13.02 -29.72
N CYS A 17 26.19 -13.48 -28.63
CA CYS A 17 25.45 -14.13 -27.56
C CYS A 17 24.35 -13.14 -27.13
N ASN A 18 23.10 -13.47 -27.44
CA ASN A 18 21.93 -12.77 -26.93
C ASN A 18 21.76 -13.14 -25.44
N ASN A 19 22.71 -12.71 -24.61
CA ASN A 19 22.62 -12.79 -23.16
C ASN A 19 21.53 -11.81 -22.74
N LYS A 20 20.27 -12.24 -22.80
CA LYS A 20 19.21 -11.57 -22.03
C LYS A 20 19.68 -11.60 -20.59
N ALA A 21 20.12 -10.45 -20.09
CA ALA A 21 20.47 -10.30 -18.68
C ALA A 21 19.26 -10.77 -17.86
N THR A 22 19.43 -11.84 -17.10
CA THR A 22 18.41 -12.28 -16.15
C THR A 22 18.28 -11.20 -15.10
N SER A 23 17.18 -10.46 -15.12
CA SER A 23 16.87 -9.50 -14.06
C SER A 23 16.74 -10.25 -12.75
N TYR A 24 17.56 -9.88 -11.75
CA TYR A 24 17.42 -10.38 -10.39
C TYR A 24 16.15 -9.87 -9.71
N PHE A 25 15.53 -8.83 -10.27
CA PHE A 25 14.31 -8.21 -9.76
C PHE A 25 13.13 -8.59 -10.65
N THR A 26 12.19 -9.35 -10.08
CA THR A 26 11.05 -9.91 -10.81
C THR A 26 9.89 -10.14 -9.86
N THR A 27 8.67 -10.04 -10.36
CA THR A 27 7.43 -10.23 -9.58
C THR A 27 7.29 -11.62 -8.96
N SER A 28 8.08 -12.60 -9.40
CA SER A 28 8.18 -13.92 -8.76
C SER A 28 8.91 -13.90 -7.41
N ASN A 29 9.67 -12.84 -7.12
CA ASN A 29 10.34 -12.68 -5.82
C ASN A 29 9.38 -12.23 -4.71
N LEU A 30 8.16 -11.79 -5.06
CA LEU A 30 7.12 -11.54 -4.07
C LEU A 30 6.46 -12.85 -3.65
N ALA A 31 6.30 -13.03 -2.35
CA ALA A 31 5.59 -14.17 -1.79
C ALA A 31 4.12 -14.16 -2.26
N SER A 32 3.70 -15.27 -2.89
CA SER A 32 2.28 -15.55 -3.11
C SER A 32 1.67 -16.12 -1.83
N SER A 33 0.53 -15.59 -1.44
CA SER A 33 -0.36 -16.21 -0.45
C SER A 33 -1.62 -16.71 -1.15
N PHE A 34 -2.16 -17.82 -0.66
CA PHE A 34 -3.32 -18.47 -1.28
C PHE A 34 -4.45 -18.59 -0.26
N ILE A 35 -5.66 -18.21 -0.68
CA ILE A 35 -6.87 -18.30 0.15
C ILE A 35 -7.96 -19.01 -0.66
N SER A 36 -8.58 -20.03 -0.08
CA SER A 36 -9.71 -20.71 -0.69
C SER A 36 -11.02 -20.10 -0.22
N ILE A 37 -11.89 -19.72 -1.15
CA ILE A 37 -13.25 -19.22 -0.90
C ILE A 37 -14.28 -19.99 -1.72
N GLU A 38 -15.56 -19.90 -1.33
CA GLU A 38 -16.69 -20.48 -2.05
C GLU A 38 -17.45 -19.36 -2.79
N ALA A 39 -17.90 -19.63 -4.03
CA ALA A 39 -18.50 -18.61 -4.88
C ALA A 39 -19.84 -18.03 -4.36
N ASP A 40 -20.54 -18.78 -3.50
CA ASP A 40 -21.89 -18.49 -3.01
C ASP A 40 -21.93 -17.73 -1.67
N LYS A 41 -20.77 -17.36 -1.11
CA LYS A 41 -20.63 -16.69 0.19
C LYS A 41 -19.99 -15.30 0.07
N ASP A 42 -20.34 -14.44 1.02
CA ASP A 42 -19.68 -13.15 1.22
C ASP A 42 -18.45 -13.33 2.12
N TYR A 43 -17.37 -12.60 1.84
CA TYR A 43 -16.13 -12.66 2.59
C TYR A 43 -15.60 -11.27 2.95
N THR A 44 -15.04 -11.16 4.16
CA THR A 44 -14.09 -10.10 4.54
C THR A 44 -12.80 -10.78 4.94
N LEU A 45 -11.80 -10.70 4.08
CA LEU A 45 -10.51 -11.37 4.23
C LEU A 45 -9.47 -10.35 4.70
N GLN A 46 -8.65 -10.72 5.68
CA GLN A 46 -7.45 -9.95 6.04
C GLN A 46 -6.22 -10.70 5.53
N THR A 47 -5.37 -10.01 4.79
CA THR A 47 -4.15 -10.59 4.20
C THR A 47 -2.99 -10.59 5.18
N GLY A 48 -1.90 -11.29 4.83
CA GLY A 48 -0.71 -11.40 5.68
C GLY A 48 -0.03 -10.06 5.95
N LYS A 49 -0.06 -9.13 5.00
CA LYS A 49 0.47 -7.77 5.20
C LYS A 49 -0.59 -6.74 5.61
N GLY A 50 -1.81 -7.17 5.93
CA GLY A 50 -2.82 -6.35 6.59
C GLY A 50 -3.81 -5.62 5.67
N ALA A 51 -3.84 -5.93 4.37
CA ALA A 51 -4.93 -5.49 3.51
C ALA A 51 -6.23 -6.20 3.88
N VAL A 52 -7.36 -5.51 3.69
CA VAL A 52 -8.70 -6.06 3.89
C VAL A 52 -9.41 -6.11 2.54
N ILE A 53 -9.86 -7.29 2.14
CA ILE A 53 -10.54 -7.54 0.87
C ILE A 53 -11.97 -8.00 1.17
N LYS A 54 -12.94 -7.24 0.67
CA LYS A 54 -14.37 -7.57 0.74
C LYS A 54 -14.83 -8.10 -0.60
N ILE A 55 -15.39 -9.30 -0.59
CA ILE A 55 -15.85 -10.03 -1.77
C ILE A 55 -17.30 -10.41 -1.54
N ALA A 56 -18.19 -10.00 -2.44
CA ALA A 56 -19.58 -10.40 -2.39
C ALA A 56 -19.76 -11.74 -3.13
N LYS A 57 -20.77 -12.50 -2.75
CA LYS A 57 -21.16 -13.72 -3.46
C LYS A 57 -21.43 -13.43 -4.94
N GLY A 58 -20.98 -14.34 -5.80
CA GLY A 58 -21.04 -14.19 -7.24
C GLY A 58 -20.23 -13.02 -7.80
N SER A 59 -19.16 -12.58 -7.11
CA SER A 59 -18.20 -11.63 -7.67
C SER A 59 -17.36 -12.22 -8.80
N PHE A 60 -17.18 -13.54 -8.86
CA PHE A 60 -16.40 -14.23 -9.88
C PHE A 60 -17.28 -15.10 -10.78
N ASN A 61 -16.88 -15.25 -12.04
CA ASN A 61 -17.56 -16.08 -13.02
C ASN A 61 -17.26 -17.57 -12.82
N THR A 62 -18.12 -18.25 -12.07
CA THR A 62 -18.02 -19.69 -11.76
C THR A 62 -19.17 -20.48 -12.37
N ASN A 63 -18.96 -21.79 -12.58
CA ASN A 63 -19.96 -22.70 -13.11
C ASN A 63 -20.86 -23.34 -12.02
N GLY A 64 -20.88 -22.78 -10.81
CA GLY A 64 -21.60 -23.31 -9.66
C GLY A 64 -20.87 -23.08 -8.33
N ASN A 65 -21.00 -24.03 -7.40
CA ASN A 65 -20.33 -24.02 -6.09
C ASN A 65 -18.85 -24.46 -6.19
N GLU A 66 -18.11 -23.84 -7.11
CA GLU A 66 -16.68 -24.06 -7.27
C GLU A 66 -15.91 -23.44 -6.09
N LYS A 67 -14.85 -24.13 -5.65
CA LYS A 67 -13.88 -23.56 -4.71
C LYS A 67 -12.90 -22.70 -5.48
N ILE A 68 -12.93 -21.40 -5.22
CA ILE A 68 -12.06 -20.41 -5.84
C ILE A 68 -10.78 -20.31 -5.01
N GLN A 69 -9.65 -20.48 -5.66
CA GLN A 69 -8.34 -20.18 -5.10
C GLN A 69 -7.95 -18.75 -5.47
N LEU A 70 -7.84 -17.88 -4.47
CA LEU A 70 -7.28 -16.55 -4.60
C LEU A 70 -5.77 -16.62 -4.40
N GLU A 71 -5.00 -16.10 -5.36
CA GLU A 71 -3.59 -15.81 -5.24
C GLU A 71 -3.41 -14.31 -4.98
N LEU A 72 -2.68 -13.97 -3.93
CA LEU A 72 -2.41 -12.61 -3.50
C LEU A 72 -0.90 -12.36 -3.41
N LYS A 73 -0.42 -11.25 -3.97
CA LYS A 73 0.94 -10.74 -3.74
C LYS A 73 0.86 -9.28 -3.30
N GLU A 74 1.66 -8.92 -2.31
CA GLU A 74 1.57 -7.63 -1.64
C GLU A 74 2.94 -6.95 -1.60
N ALA A 75 3.02 -5.74 -2.16
CA ALA A 75 4.22 -4.92 -2.15
C ALA A 75 3.92 -3.53 -1.58
N TYR A 76 4.17 -3.39 -0.27
CA TYR A 76 3.89 -2.16 0.49
C TYR A 76 5.17 -1.47 0.98
N SER A 77 6.25 -2.23 1.15
CA SER A 77 7.56 -1.69 1.50
C SER A 77 8.41 -1.40 0.27
N MET A 78 9.40 -0.53 0.41
CA MET A 78 10.39 -0.28 -0.66
C MET A 78 11.15 -1.56 -1.02
N GLN A 79 11.45 -2.40 -0.03
CA GLN A 79 12.11 -3.69 -0.22
C GLN A 79 11.28 -4.62 -1.12
N ASP A 80 9.98 -4.71 -0.88
CA ASP A 80 9.08 -5.51 -1.72
C ASP A 80 9.07 -5.01 -3.16
N ILE A 81 8.92 -3.69 -3.34
CA ILE A 81 8.86 -3.05 -4.66
C ILE A 81 10.15 -3.30 -5.45
N LEU A 82 11.31 -3.11 -4.81
CA LEU A 82 12.61 -3.34 -5.43
C LEU A 82 12.84 -4.82 -5.77
N LEU A 83 12.59 -5.74 -4.82
CA LEU A 83 12.76 -7.18 -5.06
C LEU A 83 11.86 -7.67 -6.21
N ALA A 84 10.67 -7.09 -6.32
CA ALA A 84 9.70 -7.40 -7.36
C ALA A 84 10.03 -6.78 -8.73
N GLY A 85 11.01 -5.89 -8.81
CA GLY A 85 11.29 -5.12 -10.03
C GLY A 85 10.15 -4.19 -10.44
N LEU A 86 9.32 -3.75 -9.48
CA LEU A 86 8.18 -2.90 -9.76
C LEU A 86 8.65 -1.46 -9.95
N SER A 87 8.23 -0.83 -11.03
CA SER A 87 8.40 0.60 -11.24
C SER A 87 7.22 1.36 -10.63
N THR A 88 7.44 2.61 -10.25
CA THR A 88 6.40 3.53 -9.75
C THR A 88 6.17 4.61 -10.80
N GLU A 89 5.72 4.20 -11.98
CA GLU A 89 5.49 5.10 -13.12
C GLU A 89 4.17 4.83 -13.85
N SER A 90 3.64 5.86 -14.48
CA SER A 90 2.52 5.78 -15.43
C SER A 90 2.96 6.39 -16.74
N ASN A 91 3.16 5.57 -17.77
CA ASN A 91 3.57 6.03 -19.11
C ASN A 91 4.80 6.97 -19.10
N GLY A 92 5.79 6.63 -18.26
CA GLY A 92 7.02 7.41 -18.08
C GLY A 92 6.90 8.60 -17.11
N ALA A 93 5.71 8.93 -16.63
CA ALA A 93 5.53 9.92 -15.55
C ALA A 93 5.72 9.25 -14.18
N PRO A 94 6.50 9.85 -13.26
CA PRO A 94 6.71 9.29 -11.93
C PRO A 94 5.44 9.31 -11.08
N LEU A 95 5.27 8.28 -10.25
CA LEU A 95 4.21 8.17 -9.25
C LEU A 95 4.83 8.07 -7.84
N GLN A 96 4.11 8.58 -6.86
CA GLN A 96 4.35 8.23 -5.46
C GLN A 96 3.48 7.03 -5.10
N SER A 97 4.11 5.90 -4.76
CA SER A 97 3.36 4.67 -4.42
C SER A 97 2.77 4.74 -3.01
N GLY A 98 1.48 4.41 -2.90
CA GLY A 98 0.83 4.06 -1.64
C GLY A 98 0.84 2.56 -1.33
N GLY A 99 1.43 1.75 -2.20
CA GLY A 99 1.44 0.28 -2.15
C GLY A 99 0.81 -0.36 -3.39
N MET A 100 1.11 -1.63 -3.61
CA MET A 100 0.65 -2.41 -4.76
C MET A 100 0.15 -3.78 -4.27
N ILE A 101 -0.98 -4.22 -4.82
CA ILE A 101 -1.53 -5.55 -4.57
C ILE A 101 -1.88 -6.21 -5.89
N TYR A 102 -1.49 -7.47 -6.02
CA TYR A 102 -1.91 -8.36 -7.09
C TYR A 102 -2.93 -9.34 -6.52
N ILE A 103 -4.05 -9.49 -7.24
CA ILE A 103 -5.14 -10.40 -6.87
C ILE A 103 -5.50 -11.19 -8.12
N ASN A 104 -5.45 -12.51 -8.02
CA ASN A 104 -5.85 -13.41 -9.09
C ASN A 104 -6.75 -14.50 -8.53
N ALA A 105 -7.80 -14.87 -9.26
CA ALA A 105 -8.76 -15.87 -8.84
C ALA A 105 -8.76 -17.01 -9.86
N LYS A 106 -8.63 -18.26 -9.38
CA LYS A 106 -8.60 -19.46 -10.21
C LYS A 106 -9.51 -20.54 -9.67
N VAL A 107 -10.07 -21.36 -10.56
CA VAL A 107 -10.65 -22.67 -10.24
C VAL A 107 -9.89 -23.70 -11.07
N GLU A 108 -9.29 -24.70 -10.42
CA GLU A 108 -8.58 -25.80 -11.11
C GLU A 108 -7.58 -25.31 -12.18
N GLY A 109 -6.90 -24.19 -11.91
CA GLY A 109 -5.93 -23.56 -12.81
C GLY A 109 -6.52 -22.58 -13.84
N ARG A 110 -7.84 -22.63 -14.12
CA ARG A 110 -8.55 -21.67 -14.97
C ARG A 110 -8.72 -20.34 -14.24
N GLN A 111 -8.21 -19.25 -14.83
CA GLN A 111 -8.42 -17.90 -14.31
C GLN A 111 -9.89 -17.50 -14.45
N LEU A 112 -10.44 -16.90 -13.39
CA LEU A 112 -11.82 -16.42 -13.36
C LEU A 112 -11.89 -14.96 -13.77
N GLU A 113 -12.97 -14.62 -14.46
CA GLU A 113 -13.37 -13.24 -14.71
C GLU A 113 -14.07 -12.66 -13.47
N LEU A 114 -13.83 -11.38 -13.21
CA LEU A 114 -14.51 -10.64 -12.15
C LEU A 114 -15.80 -10.02 -12.70
N LEU A 115 -16.95 -10.51 -12.24
CA LEU A 115 -18.29 -10.04 -12.63
C LEU A 115 -18.78 -8.84 -11.81
N LYS A 116 -18.38 -8.77 -10.52
CA LYS A 116 -18.73 -7.66 -9.62
C LYS A 116 -17.47 -7.11 -8.98
N PRO A 117 -17.35 -5.79 -8.79
CA PRO A 117 -16.20 -5.20 -8.13
C PRO A 117 -16.02 -5.78 -6.72
N ILE A 118 -14.76 -5.92 -6.32
CA ILE A 118 -14.35 -6.21 -4.94
C ILE A 118 -13.85 -4.93 -4.29
N ALA A 119 -14.05 -4.79 -2.99
CA ALA A 119 -13.52 -3.67 -2.23
C ALA A 119 -12.18 -4.07 -1.60
N VAL A 120 -11.15 -3.26 -1.80
CA VAL A 120 -9.80 -3.50 -1.26
C VAL A 120 -9.39 -2.29 -0.43
N SER A 121 -9.01 -2.53 0.81
CA SER A 121 -8.42 -1.52 1.70
C SER A 121 -6.97 -1.90 1.96
N LEU A 122 -6.04 -1.03 1.55
CA LEU A 122 -4.62 -1.23 1.77
C LEU A 122 -4.18 -0.57 3.09
N PRO A 123 -3.24 -1.16 3.84
CA PRO A 123 -2.63 -0.50 4.97
C PRO A 123 -1.81 0.69 4.49
N ALA A 124 -2.03 1.85 5.08
CA ALA A 124 -1.30 3.06 4.77
C ALA A 124 -0.84 3.75 6.05
N SER A 125 0.43 4.16 6.10
CA SER A 125 0.97 4.98 7.20
C SER A 125 0.60 6.46 7.04
N VAL A 126 0.32 6.88 5.81
CA VAL A 126 -0.04 8.26 5.45
C VAL A 126 -1.25 8.22 4.53
N TYR A 127 -2.25 9.04 4.85
CA TYR A 127 -3.40 9.28 3.98
C TYR A 127 -3.17 10.56 3.17
N ASP A 128 -3.25 10.43 1.85
CA ASP A 128 -3.26 11.54 0.91
C ASP A 128 -4.53 11.44 0.06
N GLU A 129 -5.31 12.52 0.07
CA GLU A 129 -6.60 12.61 -0.63
C GLU A 129 -6.45 12.69 -2.16
N GLN A 130 -5.24 12.99 -2.64
CA GLN A 130 -4.91 13.01 -4.06
C GLN A 130 -4.48 11.63 -4.59
N MET A 131 -4.36 10.61 -3.73
CA MET A 131 -4.03 9.25 -4.16
C MET A 131 -5.13 8.67 -5.04
N GLN A 132 -4.70 7.86 -6.01
CA GLN A 132 -5.55 7.24 -7.01
C GLN A 132 -5.22 5.74 -7.11
N LEU A 133 -6.23 4.95 -7.47
CA LEU A 133 -6.05 3.55 -7.84
C LEU A 133 -5.57 3.49 -9.30
N PHE A 134 -4.48 2.77 -9.54
CA PHE A 134 -3.99 2.47 -10.88
C PHE A 134 -4.11 0.98 -11.17
N LYS A 135 -4.38 0.63 -12.44
CA LYS A 135 -4.36 -0.74 -12.94
C LYS A 135 -2.96 -1.06 -13.48
N GLY A 136 -2.37 -2.16 -13.02
CA GLY A 136 -1.12 -2.67 -13.57
C GLY A 136 -1.34 -3.35 -14.92
N GLU A 137 -0.59 -2.94 -15.94
CA GLU A 137 -0.49 -3.58 -17.25
C GLU A 137 0.90 -4.22 -17.37
N ILE A 138 0.94 -5.55 -17.57
CA ILE A 138 2.19 -6.28 -17.74
C ILE A 138 2.67 -6.09 -19.18
N LYS A 139 3.86 -5.52 -19.35
CA LYS A 139 4.53 -5.33 -20.64
C LYS A 139 5.18 -6.63 -21.13
N ALA A 140 5.60 -6.65 -22.39
CA ALA A 140 6.26 -7.81 -23.02
C ALA A 140 7.57 -8.22 -22.31
N ASP A 141 8.23 -7.28 -21.61
CA ASP A 141 9.43 -7.51 -20.82
C ASP A 141 9.13 -7.93 -19.36
N SER A 142 7.87 -8.22 -19.03
CA SER A 142 7.38 -8.54 -17.68
C SER A 142 7.41 -7.39 -16.66
N SER A 143 7.82 -6.18 -17.07
CA SER A 143 7.63 -4.99 -16.23
C SER A 143 6.15 -4.59 -16.18
N ILE A 144 5.77 -3.82 -15.15
CA ILE A 144 4.39 -3.36 -14.98
C ILE A 144 4.34 -1.86 -15.23
N ASN A 145 3.42 -1.42 -16.07
CA ASN A 145 3.05 -0.01 -16.24
C ASN A 145 1.72 0.26 -15.54
N TRP A 146 1.65 1.33 -14.76
CA TRP A 146 0.44 1.67 -14.01
C TRP A 146 -0.41 2.63 -14.85
N ILE A 147 -1.60 2.23 -15.24
CA ILE A 147 -2.47 2.99 -16.14
C ILE A 147 -3.86 3.18 -15.54
N ASN A 148 -4.68 4.00 -16.21
CA ASN A 148 -6.09 4.23 -15.88
C ASN A 148 -6.31 4.68 -14.42
N PRO A 149 -5.76 5.84 -14.00
CA PRO A 149 -5.98 6.36 -12.66
C PRO A 149 -7.47 6.52 -12.39
N GLN A 150 -7.91 6.01 -11.25
CA GLN A 150 -9.26 6.19 -10.72
C GLN A 150 -9.18 6.82 -9.33
N PRO A 151 -10.07 7.75 -8.98
CA PRO A 151 -10.11 8.27 -7.61
C PRO A 151 -10.36 7.12 -6.63
N LEU A 152 -9.73 7.17 -5.46
CA LEU A 152 -10.06 6.26 -4.36
C LEU A 152 -11.49 6.55 -3.86
N ASP A 153 -12.17 5.52 -3.36
CA ASP A 153 -13.50 5.69 -2.79
C ASP A 153 -13.47 6.68 -1.62
N THR A 154 -14.41 7.63 -1.63
CA THR A 154 -14.62 8.61 -0.57
C THR A 154 -15.46 8.03 0.56
N SER A 155 -15.03 6.86 1.04
CA SER A 155 -15.69 6.19 2.15
C SER A 155 -15.85 7.16 3.33
N PRO A 156 -16.87 6.97 4.20
CA PRO A 156 -17.01 7.78 5.42
C PRO A 156 -15.72 7.83 6.25
N VAL A 157 -14.92 6.76 6.23
CA VAL A 157 -13.59 6.71 6.86
C VAL A 157 -12.64 7.74 6.24
N ALA A 158 -12.50 7.75 4.92
CA ALA A 158 -11.68 8.74 4.20
C ALA A 158 -12.10 10.17 4.52
N LYS A 159 -13.41 10.45 4.51
CA LYS A 159 -13.96 11.76 4.88
C LYS A 159 -13.64 12.14 6.32
N ASN A 160 -13.77 11.21 7.26
CA ASN A 160 -13.43 11.43 8.67
C ASN A 160 -11.93 11.69 8.89
N ILE A 161 -11.05 11.03 8.12
CA ILE A 161 -9.61 11.30 8.17
C ILE A 161 -9.31 12.72 7.69
N SER A 162 -9.86 13.14 6.54
CA SER A 162 -9.69 14.51 6.04
C SER A 162 -10.26 15.55 6.99
N LEU A 163 -11.45 15.31 7.55
CA LEU A 163 -12.06 16.18 8.55
C LEU A 163 -11.20 16.27 9.82
N GLY A 164 -10.69 15.15 10.32
CA GLY A 164 -9.81 15.10 11.48
C GLY A 164 -8.52 15.90 11.26
N LYS A 165 -7.90 15.77 10.08
CA LYS A 165 -6.74 16.55 9.65
C LYS A 165 -7.05 18.05 9.64
N TYR A 166 -8.19 18.44 9.08
CA TYR A 166 -8.63 19.83 9.06
C TYR A 166 -8.85 20.39 10.47
N LEU A 167 -9.58 19.66 11.32
CA LEU A 167 -9.85 20.07 12.70
C LEU A 167 -8.57 20.21 13.52
N TYR A 168 -7.64 19.26 13.39
CA TYR A 168 -6.34 19.31 14.08
C TYR A 168 -5.51 20.51 13.62
N ARG A 169 -5.42 20.75 12.30
CA ARG A 169 -4.67 21.89 11.76
C ARG A 169 -5.24 23.23 12.20
N SER A 170 -6.57 23.33 12.25
CA SER A 170 -7.26 24.58 12.57
C SER A 170 -7.22 24.90 14.07
N ASN A 171 -7.28 23.89 14.93
CA ASN A 171 -7.51 24.10 16.36
C ASN A 171 -6.33 23.69 17.26
N CYS A 172 -5.41 22.84 16.79
CA CYS A 172 -4.41 22.20 17.65
C CYS A 172 -2.96 22.40 17.17
N ALA A 173 -2.71 22.45 15.86
CA ALA A 173 -1.36 22.41 15.30
C ALA A 173 -0.49 23.65 15.61
N SER A 174 -1.10 24.76 16.02
CA SER A 174 -0.38 25.95 16.50
C SER A 174 0.40 25.65 17.78
N CYS A 175 -0.17 24.86 18.70
CA CYS A 175 0.40 24.55 20.01
C CYS A 175 0.95 23.11 20.11
N HIS A 176 0.45 22.16 19.31
CA HIS A 176 0.88 20.77 19.38
C HIS A 176 1.76 20.40 18.20
N LYS A 177 2.98 19.89 18.48
CA LYS A 177 3.87 19.32 17.47
C LYS A 177 3.80 17.79 17.49
N ILE A 178 3.93 17.18 16.31
CA ILE A 178 3.75 15.73 16.16
C ILE A 178 4.96 14.97 16.72
N PHE A 179 6.17 15.40 16.41
CA PHE A 179 7.40 14.66 16.71
C PHE A 179 8.40 15.40 17.62
N SER A 180 8.01 16.55 18.17
CA SER A 180 8.88 17.36 19.03
C SER A 180 8.12 17.89 20.24
N LEU A 181 8.88 18.31 21.26
CA LEU A 181 8.36 19.10 22.36
C LEU A 181 8.03 20.51 21.87
N TYR A 182 6.92 21.07 22.35
CA TYR A 182 6.56 22.47 22.14
C TYR A 182 5.78 22.98 23.36
N THR A 183 4.48 23.32 23.25
CA THR A 183 3.68 23.66 24.44
C THR A 183 3.41 22.45 25.33
N ALA A 184 3.63 21.24 24.81
CA ALA A 184 3.48 19.97 25.52
C ALA A 184 4.38 18.90 24.88
N GLY A 185 4.22 17.65 25.33
CA GLY A 185 4.81 16.45 24.73
C GLY A 185 4.51 16.27 23.23
N PRO A 186 5.31 15.46 22.51
CA PRO A 186 5.06 15.15 21.10
C PRO A 186 3.76 14.36 20.92
N MET A 187 2.92 14.73 19.95
CA MET A 187 1.61 14.08 19.77
C MET A 187 1.66 12.67 19.17
N ALA A 188 2.71 12.32 18.41
CA ALA A 188 2.84 10.98 17.82
C ALA A 188 2.81 9.90 18.89
N GLY A 189 2.01 8.85 18.72
CA GLY A 189 1.86 7.76 19.69
C GLY A 189 1.12 8.13 20.98
N THR A 190 0.43 9.29 21.03
CA THR A 190 -0.31 9.69 22.25
C THR A 190 -1.36 8.66 22.62
N SER A 191 -2.10 8.13 21.65
CA SER A 191 -3.12 7.11 21.88
C SER A 191 -2.59 5.84 22.56
N ASP A 192 -1.30 5.53 22.39
CA ASP A 192 -0.65 4.35 22.98
C ASP A 192 -0.11 4.64 24.41
N ARG A 193 0.16 5.90 24.73
CA ARG A 193 0.74 6.31 26.02
C ARG A 193 -0.28 6.67 27.09
N ILE A 194 -1.48 7.05 26.66
CA ILE A 194 -2.56 7.47 27.57
C ILE A 194 -3.33 6.26 28.10
N PRO A 195 -4.02 6.37 29.25
CA PRO A 195 -4.75 5.25 29.85
C PRO A 195 -5.81 4.63 28.94
N ASN A 196 -6.64 5.46 28.30
CA ASN A 196 -7.66 5.05 27.34
C ASN A 196 -8.28 6.28 26.64
N ARG A 197 -9.16 6.01 25.66
CA ARG A 197 -9.86 7.03 24.86
C ARG A 197 -10.82 7.90 25.68
N GLU A 198 -11.48 7.36 26.71
CA GLU A 198 -12.38 8.16 27.55
C GLU A 198 -11.62 9.18 28.40
N TRP A 199 -10.48 8.79 28.95
CA TRP A 199 -9.57 9.68 29.66
C TRP A 199 -9.12 10.84 28.77
N LEU A 200 -8.76 10.55 27.51
CA LEU A 200 -8.40 11.58 26.52
C LEU A 200 -9.49 12.63 26.36
N TYR A 201 -10.74 12.18 26.22
CA TYR A 201 -11.88 13.06 26.02
C TYR A 201 -12.14 13.95 27.23
N LYS A 202 -12.02 13.41 28.45
CA LYS A 202 -12.13 14.20 29.68
C LYS A 202 -11.00 15.23 29.77
N PHE A 203 -9.77 14.86 29.41
CA PHE A 203 -8.61 15.74 29.41
C PHE A 203 -8.74 16.87 28.38
N ILE A 204 -9.13 16.57 27.14
CA ILE A 204 -9.34 17.60 26.11
C ILE A 204 -10.49 18.55 26.50
N HIS A 205 -11.55 18.03 27.10
CA HIS A 205 -12.71 18.85 27.47
C HIS A 205 -12.43 19.79 28.64
N ASN A 206 -11.71 19.34 29.68
CA ASN A 206 -11.36 20.17 30.83
C ASN A 206 -10.01 19.72 31.44
N PRO A 207 -8.88 20.19 30.88
CA PRO A 207 -7.57 19.76 31.35
C PRO A 207 -7.26 20.24 32.77
N ALA A 208 -7.74 21.44 33.16
CA ALA A 208 -7.51 21.99 34.50
C ALA A 208 -8.14 21.10 35.59
N LYS A 209 -9.37 20.62 35.37
CA LYS A 209 -10.02 19.67 36.28
C LYS A 209 -9.22 18.37 36.36
N MET A 210 -8.82 17.82 35.22
CA MET A 210 -8.04 16.58 35.20
C MET A 210 -6.70 16.75 35.93
N ILE A 211 -5.98 17.85 35.73
CA ILE A 211 -4.71 18.12 36.44
C ILE A 211 -4.90 18.20 37.97
N ALA A 212 -6.06 18.67 38.43
CA ALA A 212 -6.38 18.74 39.86
C ALA A 212 -6.80 17.40 40.46
N THR A 213 -7.45 16.51 39.69
CA THR A 213 -8.08 15.30 40.22
C THR A 213 -7.44 13.97 39.78
N ASP A 214 -6.69 13.96 38.69
CA ASP A 214 -6.12 12.76 38.08
C ASP A 214 -4.58 12.75 38.23
N PRO A 215 -3.99 11.76 38.94
CA PRO A 215 -2.55 11.73 39.20
C PRO A 215 -1.70 11.67 37.92
N TYR A 216 -2.19 11.04 36.86
CA TYR A 216 -1.47 10.93 35.60
C TYR A 216 -1.47 12.28 34.85
N ALA A 217 -2.60 12.98 34.79
CA ALA A 217 -2.69 14.35 34.27
C ALA A 217 -1.78 15.32 35.06
N HIS A 218 -1.77 15.20 36.40
CA HIS A 218 -0.90 16.01 37.26
C HIS A 218 0.59 15.80 36.95
N LYS A 219 1.00 14.54 36.81
CA LYS A 219 2.38 14.17 36.44
C LYS A 219 2.77 14.72 35.07
N LEU A 220 1.88 14.59 34.07
CA LEU A 220 2.13 15.14 32.73
C LEU A 220 2.29 16.66 32.76
N TYR A 221 1.47 17.35 33.55
CA TYR A 221 1.58 18.81 33.70
C TYR A 221 2.93 19.21 34.30
N GLN A 222 3.39 18.53 35.36
CA GLN A 222 4.71 18.78 35.95
C GLN A 222 5.86 18.51 34.97
N GLN A 223 5.72 17.48 34.14
CA GLN A 223 6.76 17.06 33.19
C GLN A 223 6.93 18.05 32.02
N TYR A 224 5.87 18.71 31.58
CA TYR A 224 5.86 19.57 30.40
C TYR A 224 5.53 21.03 30.71
N GLN A 225 5.88 21.51 31.92
CA GLN A 225 5.68 22.93 32.24
C GLN A 225 6.47 23.81 31.26
N PRO A 226 5.85 24.89 30.74
CA PRO A 226 6.58 25.89 29.96
C PRO A 226 7.73 26.43 30.82
N THR A 227 8.94 26.42 30.27
CA THR A 227 10.09 27.16 30.83
C THR A 227 9.88 28.66 30.71
#